data_AF-A0A4Q4NEQ6-F1
#
_entry.id   AF-A0A4Q4NEQ6-F1
#
_cell.length_a   1.000
_cell.length_b   1.000
_cell.length_c   1.000
_cell.angle_alpha   90.00
_cell.angle_beta   90.00
_cell.angle_gamma   90.00
#
_symmetry.space_group_name_H-M   'P 1'
#
loop_
_entity.id
_entity.type
_entity.pdbx_description
1 polymer ?
#
loop_
_entity_poly.entity_id
_entity_poly.type
_entity_poly.pdbx_seq_one_letter_code
_entity_poly.pdbx_strand_id
1 'polypeptide(L)'
;MRFPILSTLFAFTQIAIAHGAAHPMSPLTLVNRDDVYVNRLDERPPHRVLVVVVCILFAVVLALAQGYRAGRLAGQKSKTRVSDVLVFAQGFVCTAFLFATAIQVSGLGLQTDGQCHAAIRVCIVMYGADKIALYLFLLERVHIVRAPFVDRTRDRLYVVGAILTTGGFFAIMAWQFVNPFSELNHQTGICRIGIEPQAAMAVIVLDILINTILTGIFVWQLRPALGSAAPKMRSLASNTTCVESDSPSHGLRQWMGKTRHSMRTSSRSDLRVMLVRNVVGSGFMLMVTVCNNSLFLSWAFAKMSHACLLMCLTDICLGMLVTQWLTMRSAEPEVIRPSQVSVSGERTDSMLLVNEKPVHISRVVDQARFNPR
;
A
#
# COMPACT_ATOMS: atom_id res chain seq x y z
N MET A 1 2.44 -13.56 -9.35
CA MET A 1 2.38 -12.32 -10.16
C MET A 1 3.71 -11.60 -10.07
N ARG A 2 4.42 -11.51 -11.20
CA ARG A 2 5.71 -10.80 -11.29
C ARG A 2 5.44 -9.27 -11.30
N PHE A 3 6.47 -8.47 -11.00
CA PHE A 3 6.48 -7.01 -11.05
C PHE A 3 6.09 -6.31 -12.38
N PRO A 4 6.18 -6.92 -13.59
CA PRO A 4 6.05 -6.13 -14.81
C PRO A 4 4.66 -5.55 -14.97
N ILE A 5 3.58 -6.22 -14.53
CA ILE A 5 2.20 -5.70 -14.69
C ILE A 5 2.00 -4.39 -13.93
N LEU A 6 2.53 -4.28 -12.70
CA LEU A 6 2.40 -3.08 -11.88
C LEU A 6 3.30 -1.95 -12.39
N SER A 7 4.51 -2.30 -12.83
CA SER A 7 5.43 -1.34 -13.46
C SER A 7 4.92 -0.86 -14.81
N THR A 8 4.27 -1.71 -15.61
CA THR A 8 3.67 -1.34 -16.89
C THR A 8 2.38 -0.56 -16.68
N LEU A 9 1.56 -0.87 -15.67
CA LEU A 9 0.42 -0.03 -15.33
C LEU A 9 0.89 1.35 -14.89
N PHE A 10 1.89 1.43 -14.01
CA PHE A 10 2.46 2.70 -13.58
C PHE A 10 3.03 3.48 -14.77
N ALA A 11 3.87 2.85 -15.59
CA ALA A 11 4.42 3.47 -16.79
C ALA A 11 3.32 3.89 -17.76
N PHE A 12 2.30 3.05 -18.00
CA PHE A 12 1.20 3.36 -18.91
C PHE A 12 0.32 4.51 -18.39
N THR A 13 0.04 4.58 -17.09
CA THR A 13 -0.71 5.71 -16.53
C THR A 13 0.12 7.00 -16.58
N GLN A 14 1.42 6.93 -16.30
CA GLN A 14 2.33 8.07 -16.42
C GLN A 14 2.50 8.51 -17.87
N ILE A 15 2.61 7.57 -18.81
CA ILE A 15 2.67 7.80 -20.26
C ILE A 15 1.34 8.34 -20.76
N ALA A 16 0.19 7.86 -20.27
CA ALA A 16 -1.14 8.37 -20.63
C ALA A 16 -1.35 9.81 -20.14
N ILE A 17 -0.92 10.12 -18.91
CA ILE A 17 -0.91 11.47 -18.35
C ILE A 17 0.05 12.36 -19.16
N ALA A 18 1.23 11.85 -19.54
CA ALA A 18 2.21 12.58 -20.34
C ALA A 18 1.78 12.78 -21.80
N HIS A 19 1.20 11.78 -22.46
CA HIS A 19 0.73 11.83 -23.85
C HIS A 19 -0.53 12.68 -24.00
N GLY A 20 -1.42 12.72 -23.00
CA GLY A 20 -2.50 13.69 -22.94
C GLY A 20 -2.01 15.15 -22.91
N ALA A 21 -0.71 15.38 -22.67
CA ALA A 21 -0.07 16.68 -22.64
C ALA A 21 1.09 16.88 -23.64
N ALA A 22 1.40 15.88 -24.47
CA ALA A 22 2.48 15.96 -25.45
C ALA A 22 2.05 16.61 -26.78
N HIS A 23 1.02 17.46 -26.80
CA HIS A 23 0.89 18.45 -27.87
C HIS A 23 1.83 19.62 -27.54
N PRO A 24 2.88 19.85 -28.35
CA PRO A 24 3.96 20.76 -28.00
C PRO A 24 3.46 22.21 -28.01
N MET A 25 3.72 22.90 -26.90
CA MET A 25 3.66 24.35 -26.81
C MET A 25 4.90 24.91 -27.52
N SER A 26 4.73 25.39 -28.75
CA SER A 26 5.73 26.16 -29.50
C SER A 26 6.01 27.52 -28.83
N PRO A 27 7.21 28.11 -29.03
CA PRO A 27 7.67 29.23 -28.22
C PRO A 27 6.92 30.51 -28.54
N LEU A 28 6.43 31.16 -27.47
CA LEU A 28 6.16 32.59 -27.30
C LEU A 28 6.13 33.44 -28.59
N THR A 29 4.97 33.45 -29.25
CA THR A 29 4.49 34.64 -29.94
C THR A 29 3.28 35.14 -29.17
N LEU A 30 3.27 36.44 -28.91
CA LEU A 30 2.26 37.21 -28.17
C LEU A 30 0.94 37.21 -28.96
N VAL A 31 0.29 36.04 -29.00
CA VAL A 31 -1.02 35.83 -29.61
C VAL A 31 -2.05 35.99 -28.51
N ASN A 32 -3.05 36.81 -28.83
CA ASN A 32 -4.11 37.25 -27.96
C ASN A 32 -4.71 36.08 -27.17
N ARG A 33 -4.77 36.21 -25.84
CA ARG A 33 -5.12 35.16 -24.88
C ARG A 33 -6.56 34.65 -25.05
N ASP A 34 -7.38 35.38 -25.79
CA ASP A 34 -8.80 35.10 -26.03
C ASP A 34 -9.05 34.21 -27.26
N ASP A 35 -8.18 34.26 -28.29
CA ASP A 35 -8.39 33.48 -29.54
C ASP A 35 -7.99 32.00 -29.40
N VAL A 36 -7.10 31.67 -28.46
CA VAL A 36 -6.70 30.27 -28.17
C VAL A 36 -7.80 29.51 -27.43
N TYR A 37 -8.73 30.20 -26.77
CA TYR A 37 -9.83 29.56 -26.04
C TYR A 37 -10.99 29.12 -26.94
N VAL A 38 -11.25 29.86 -28.02
CA VAL A 38 -12.37 29.59 -28.94
C VAL A 38 -12.11 28.35 -29.80
N ASN A 39 -10.86 28.10 -30.20
CA ASN A 39 -10.50 26.92 -31.00
C ASN A 39 -10.46 25.59 -30.22
N ARG A 40 -10.59 25.59 -28.88
CA ARG A 40 -10.68 24.34 -28.08
C ARG A 40 -12.10 23.84 -27.84
N LEU A 41 -13.12 24.49 -28.39
CA LEU A 41 -14.52 24.11 -28.16
C LEU A 41 -14.92 22.78 -28.84
N ASP A 42 -14.08 22.21 -29.72
CA ASP A 42 -14.33 20.93 -30.41
C ASP A 42 -13.48 19.75 -29.89
N GLU A 43 -12.54 19.98 -28.95
CA GLU A 43 -11.63 18.94 -28.41
C GLU A 43 -12.13 18.32 -27.09
N ARG A 44 -13.46 18.21 -26.99
CA ARG A 44 -14.16 17.59 -25.86
C ARG A 44 -14.11 16.04 -25.79
N PRO A 45 -13.75 15.24 -26.83
CA PRO A 45 -13.76 13.78 -26.71
C PRO A 45 -12.52 13.11 -26.05
N PRO A 46 -11.24 13.47 -26.30
CA PRO A 46 -10.13 12.57 -25.96
C PRO A 46 -9.85 12.46 -24.45
N HIS A 47 -9.97 13.56 -23.70
CA HIS A 47 -9.63 13.57 -22.27
C HIS A 47 -10.66 12.83 -21.40
N ARG A 48 -11.95 12.94 -21.73
CA ARG A 48 -13.02 12.19 -21.03
C ARG A 48 -12.93 10.70 -21.33
N VAL A 49 -12.69 10.35 -22.60
CA VAL A 49 -12.47 8.96 -23.02
C VAL A 49 -11.27 8.37 -22.30
N LEU A 50 -10.15 9.11 -22.19
CA LEU A 50 -8.97 8.65 -21.47
C LEU A 50 -9.26 8.35 -19.99
N VAL A 51 -9.96 9.24 -19.29
CA VAL A 51 -10.34 9.03 -17.89
C VAL A 51 -11.22 7.79 -17.75
N VAL A 52 -12.21 7.61 -18.64
CA VAL A 52 -13.08 6.44 -18.63
C VAL A 52 -12.30 5.15 -18.86
N VAL A 53 -11.40 5.14 -19.84
CA VAL A 53 -10.55 3.97 -20.13
C VAL A 53 -9.69 3.63 -18.92
N VAL A 54 -9.06 4.61 -18.28
CA VAL A 54 -8.24 4.38 -17.07
C VAL A 54 -9.10 3.87 -15.90
N CYS A 55 -10.28 4.44 -15.68
CA CYS A 55 -11.22 3.97 -14.66
C CYS A 55 -11.68 2.52 -14.91
N ILE A 56 -11.99 2.16 -16.16
CA ILE A 56 -12.36 0.78 -16.52
C ILE A 56 -11.19 -0.17 -16.25
N LEU A 57 -9.98 0.20 -16.66
CA LEU A 57 -8.78 -0.61 -16.38
C LEU A 57 -8.60 -0.81 -14.88
N PHE A 58 -8.63 0.25 -14.07
CA PHE A 58 -8.54 0.12 -12.61
C PHE A 58 -9.66 -0.72 -12.03
N ALA A 59 -10.90 -0.57 -12.49
CA ALA A 59 -12.03 -1.37 -12.01
C ALA A 59 -11.80 -2.86 -12.27
N VAL A 60 -11.33 -3.23 -13.46
CA VAL A 60 -11.01 -4.62 -13.81
C VAL A 60 -9.90 -5.16 -12.91
N VAL A 61 -8.80 -4.41 -12.72
CA VAL A 61 -7.70 -4.88 -11.88
C VAL A 61 -8.12 -5.01 -10.42
N LEU A 62 -8.86 -4.04 -9.87
CA LEU A 62 -9.36 -4.08 -8.49
C LEU A 62 -10.34 -5.23 -8.28
N ALA A 63 -11.28 -5.43 -9.21
CA ALA A 63 -12.25 -6.52 -9.15
C ALA A 63 -11.55 -7.89 -9.16
N LEU A 64 -10.55 -8.08 -10.03
CA LEU A 64 -9.75 -9.31 -10.06
C LEU A 64 -8.95 -9.50 -8.77
N ALA A 65 -8.31 -8.43 -8.25
CA ALA A 65 -7.51 -8.47 -7.05
C ALA A 65 -8.35 -8.81 -5.80
N GLN A 66 -9.51 -8.15 -5.64
CA GLN A 66 -10.44 -8.39 -4.54
C GLN A 66 -11.14 -9.74 -4.67
N GLY A 67 -11.60 -10.09 -5.88
CA GLY A 67 -12.27 -11.36 -6.16
C GLY A 67 -11.37 -12.57 -5.88
N TYR A 68 -10.11 -12.50 -6.32
CA TYR A 68 -9.11 -13.54 -6.02
C TYR A 68 -8.92 -13.74 -4.51
N ARG A 69 -8.91 -12.63 -3.75
CA ARG A 69 -8.75 -12.69 -2.30
C ARG A 69 -9.98 -13.21 -1.58
N ALA A 70 -11.16 -12.74 -1.96
CA ALA A 70 -12.44 -13.12 -1.38
C ALA A 70 -12.71 -14.63 -1.61
N GLY A 71 -12.48 -15.13 -2.82
CA GLY A 71 -12.62 -16.56 -3.12
C GLY A 71 -11.69 -17.45 -2.29
N ARG A 72 -10.47 -16.97 -2.02
CA ARG A 72 -9.52 -17.66 -1.15
C ARG A 72 -9.92 -17.67 0.33
N LEU A 73 -10.52 -16.58 0.83
CA LEU A 73 -11.01 -16.49 2.20
C LEU A 73 -12.26 -17.35 2.41
N ALA A 74 -13.14 -17.45 1.41
CA ALA A 74 -14.32 -18.31 1.47
C ALA A 74 -13.98 -19.81 1.59
N GLY A 75 -12.85 -20.23 1.02
CA GLY A 75 -12.38 -21.62 1.07
C GLY A 75 -11.72 -22.04 2.38
N GLN A 76 -11.35 -21.11 3.27
CA GLN A 76 -10.68 -21.42 4.54
C GLN A 76 -11.50 -20.89 5.73
N LYS A 77 -11.87 -21.76 6.68
CA LYS A 77 -12.43 -21.38 8.01
C LYS A 77 -11.38 -20.68 8.91
N SER A 78 -10.60 -19.75 8.35
CA SER A 78 -9.49 -19.10 9.05
C SER A 78 -9.99 -17.94 9.90
N LYS A 79 -9.46 -17.83 11.11
CA LYS A 79 -9.56 -16.65 11.98
C LYS A 79 -9.09 -15.41 11.20
N THR A 80 -9.94 -14.40 11.09
CA THR A 80 -9.66 -13.17 10.34
C THR A 80 -8.51 -12.40 10.99
N ARG A 81 -7.46 -12.09 10.23
CA ARG A 81 -6.36 -11.24 10.70
C ARG A 81 -6.73 -9.78 10.49
N VAL A 82 -6.28 -8.88 11.37
CA VAL A 82 -6.52 -7.43 11.24
C VAL A 82 -5.98 -6.88 9.92
N SER A 83 -4.82 -7.39 9.46
CA SER A 83 -4.29 -7.06 8.14
C SER A 83 -5.21 -7.47 6.97
N ASP A 84 -6.05 -8.49 7.18
CA ASP A 84 -7.01 -8.92 6.16
C ASP A 84 -8.20 -7.96 6.07
N VAL A 85 -8.70 -7.55 7.24
CA VAL A 85 -9.75 -6.53 7.38
C VAL A 85 -9.29 -5.20 6.79
N LEU A 86 -8.07 -4.74 7.10
CA LEU A 86 -7.55 -3.45 6.61
C LEU A 86 -7.47 -3.40 5.08
N VAL A 87 -6.96 -4.45 4.43
CA VAL A 87 -6.88 -4.47 2.96
C VAL A 87 -8.24 -4.65 2.30
N PHE A 88 -9.20 -5.31 2.97
CA PHE A 88 -10.57 -5.36 2.48
C PHE A 88 -11.25 -3.98 2.59
N ALA A 89 -11.07 -3.30 3.72
CA ALA A 89 -11.58 -1.94 3.94
C ALA A 89 -10.95 -0.94 2.95
N GLN A 90 -9.62 -0.95 2.79
CA GLN A 90 -8.91 -0.10 1.83
C GLN A 90 -9.43 -0.36 0.41
N GLY A 91 -9.63 -1.63 0.04
CA GLY A 91 -10.16 -1.96 -1.27
C GLY A 91 -11.61 -1.50 -1.47
N PHE A 92 -12.44 -1.54 -0.42
CA PHE A 92 -13.80 -1.02 -0.48
C PHE A 92 -13.82 0.50 -0.72
N VAL A 93 -12.99 1.26 0.01
CA VAL A 93 -12.88 2.72 -0.15
C VAL A 93 -12.35 3.08 -1.55
N CYS A 94 -11.33 2.37 -2.03
CA CYS A 94 -10.79 2.56 -3.38
C CYS A 94 -11.85 2.30 -4.47
N THR A 95 -12.62 1.22 -4.38
CA THR A 95 -13.71 0.92 -5.31
C THR A 95 -14.82 1.99 -5.24
N ALA A 96 -15.19 2.43 -4.03
CA ALA A 96 -16.17 3.51 -3.85
C ALA A 96 -15.69 4.82 -4.49
N PHE A 97 -14.40 5.15 -4.34
CA PHE A 97 -13.82 6.34 -4.96
C PHE A 97 -13.76 6.25 -6.48
N LEU A 98 -13.47 5.07 -7.03
CA LEU A 98 -13.50 4.82 -8.47
C LEU A 98 -14.90 5.09 -9.02
N PHE A 99 -15.94 4.53 -8.40
CA PHE A 99 -17.33 4.77 -8.81
C PHE A 99 -17.72 6.25 -8.68
N ALA A 100 -17.35 6.90 -7.57
CA ALA A 100 -17.62 8.32 -7.38
C ALA A 100 -16.96 9.18 -8.48
N THR A 101 -15.71 8.89 -8.82
CA THR A 101 -14.99 9.57 -9.90
C THR A 101 -15.64 9.33 -11.25
N ALA A 102 -16.02 8.09 -11.56
CA ALA A 102 -16.72 7.76 -12.81
C ALA A 102 -18.07 8.48 -12.93
N ILE A 103 -18.86 8.53 -11.85
CA ILE A 103 -20.15 9.23 -11.82
C ILE A 103 -19.97 10.74 -11.97
N GLN A 104 -19.00 11.33 -11.29
CA GLN A 104 -18.73 12.78 -11.38
C GLN A 104 -18.25 13.19 -12.77
N VAL A 105 -17.32 12.43 -13.36
CA VAL A 105 -16.71 12.76 -14.65
C VAL A 105 -17.62 12.42 -15.83
N SER A 106 -18.23 11.24 -15.83
CA SER A 106 -19.00 10.72 -16.98
C SER A 106 -20.50 10.88 -16.82
N GLY A 107 -21.02 10.84 -15.59
CA GLY A 107 -22.46 10.96 -15.32
C GLY A 107 -22.91 12.41 -15.21
N LEU A 108 -22.24 13.20 -14.36
CA LEU A 108 -22.66 14.57 -14.03
C LEU A 108 -21.95 15.65 -14.86
N GLY A 109 -20.77 15.37 -15.38
CA GLY A 109 -20.03 16.27 -16.26
C GLY A 109 -19.49 17.54 -15.61
N LEU A 110 -19.56 17.64 -14.27
CA LEU A 110 -19.03 18.74 -13.44
C LEU A 110 -19.43 20.14 -13.95
N GLN A 111 -20.67 20.28 -14.41
CA GLN A 111 -21.16 21.50 -15.06
C GLN A 111 -21.72 22.52 -14.07
N THR A 112 -22.16 22.09 -12.89
CA THR A 112 -22.76 22.97 -11.89
C THR A 112 -21.82 23.24 -10.71
N ASP A 113 -22.04 24.37 -10.04
CA ASP A 113 -21.21 24.79 -8.91
C ASP A 113 -21.28 23.78 -7.75
N GLY A 114 -22.50 23.33 -7.42
CA GLY A 114 -22.73 22.28 -6.43
C GLY A 114 -22.06 20.94 -6.78
N GLN A 115 -22.02 20.56 -8.06
CA GLN A 115 -21.29 19.36 -8.50
C GLN A 115 -19.78 19.52 -8.35
N CYS A 116 -19.23 20.69 -8.65
CA CYS A 116 -17.81 21.00 -8.52
C CYS A 116 -17.36 20.95 -7.04
N HIS A 117 -18.13 21.59 -6.15
CA HIS A 117 -17.91 21.55 -4.70
C HIS A 117 -18.06 20.14 -4.11
N ALA A 118 -19.06 19.37 -4.56
CA ALA A 118 -19.23 17.99 -4.11
C ALA A 118 -18.06 17.11 -4.55
N ALA A 119 -17.55 17.30 -5.77
CA ALA A 119 -16.46 16.49 -6.32
C ALA A 119 -15.17 16.62 -5.51
N ILE A 120 -14.75 17.85 -5.18
CA ILE A 120 -13.55 18.07 -4.39
C ILE A 120 -13.69 17.49 -2.97
N ARG A 121 -14.86 17.62 -2.32
CA ARG A 121 -15.09 17.05 -0.99
C ARG A 121 -15.04 15.53 -0.98
N VAL A 122 -15.66 14.89 -1.96
CA VAL A 122 -15.60 13.42 -2.12
C VAL A 122 -14.17 12.96 -2.37
N CYS A 123 -13.42 13.68 -3.21
CA CYS A 123 -12.01 13.40 -3.47
C CYS A 123 -11.18 13.44 -2.19
N ILE A 124 -11.30 14.54 -1.43
CA ILE A 124 -10.58 14.72 -0.17
C ILE A 124 -10.90 13.56 0.78
N VAL A 125 -12.18 13.34 1.10
CA VAL A 125 -12.63 12.31 2.05
C VAL A 125 -12.14 10.91 1.67
N MET A 126 -12.33 10.50 0.42
CA MET A 126 -11.96 9.16 -0.02
C MET A 126 -10.44 8.97 -0.10
N TYR A 127 -9.71 9.96 -0.61
CA TYR A 127 -8.25 9.92 -0.66
C TYR A 127 -7.64 9.80 0.74
N GLY A 128 -8.10 10.62 1.69
CA GLY A 128 -7.64 10.56 3.07
C GLY A 128 -7.98 9.25 3.76
N ALA A 129 -9.20 8.72 3.56
CA ALA A 129 -9.60 7.44 4.13
C ALA A 129 -8.72 6.28 3.63
N ASP A 130 -8.42 6.24 2.33
CA ASP A 130 -7.50 5.27 1.75
C ASP A 130 -6.07 5.41 2.30
N LYS A 131 -5.55 6.64 2.41
CA LYS A 131 -4.21 6.91 2.98
C LYS A 131 -4.11 6.44 4.43
N ILE A 132 -5.11 6.74 5.25
CA ILE A 132 -5.19 6.26 6.64
C ILE A 132 -5.17 4.72 6.67
N ALA A 133 -6.01 4.07 5.85
CA ALA A 133 -6.06 2.61 5.78
C ALA A 133 -4.72 1.99 5.31
N LEU A 134 -4.06 2.60 4.33
CA LEU A 134 -2.74 2.19 3.82
C LEU A 134 -1.68 2.27 4.93
N TYR A 135 -1.60 3.39 5.66
CA TYR A 135 -0.60 3.56 6.70
C TYR A 135 -0.85 2.66 7.91
N LEU A 136 -2.10 2.46 8.30
CA LEU A 136 -2.46 1.47 9.33
C LEU A 136 -2.05 0.04 8.90
N PHE A 137 -2.23 -0.31 7.62
CA PHE A 137 -1.76 -1.58 7.08
C PHE A 137 -0.23 -1.74 7.16
N LEU A 138 0.52 -0.69 6.79
CA LEU A 138 1.98 -0.71 6.88
C LEU A 138 2.46 -0.83 8.34
N LEU A 139 1.79 -0.13 9.27
CA LEU A 139 2.08 -0.22 10.70
C LEU A 139 1.77 -1.61 11.27
N GLU A 140 0.65 -2.23 10.88
CA GLU A 140 0.32 -3.61 11.29
C GLU A 140 1.39 -4.59 10.77
N ARG A 141 1.88 -4.41 9.54
CA ARG A 141 2.99 -5.21 8.98
C ARG A 141 4.28 -5.02 9.76
N VAL A 142 4.62 -3.80 10.17
CA VAL A 142 5.78 -3.52 11.04
C VAL A 142 5.61 -4.20 12.40
N HIS A 143 4.44 -4.11 13.00
CA HIS A 143 4.14 -4.71 14.31
C HIS A 143 4.28 -6.24 14.28
N ILE A 144 3.66 -6.91 13.29
CA ILE A 144 3.75 -8.37 13.11
C ILE A 144 5.21 -8.83 12.98
N VAL A 145 6.04 -8.08 12.25
CA VAL A 145 7.45 -8.40 12.04
C VAL A 145 8.28 -8.16 13.31
N ARG A 146 7.93 -7.15 14.11
CA ARG A 146 8.73 -6.70 15.25
C ARG A 146 8.45 -7.48 16.53
N ALA A 147 7.19 -7.75 16.82
CA ALA A 147 6.76 -8.32 18.10
C ALA A 147 5.53 -9.22 17.93
N PRO A 148 5.69 -10.46 17.43
CA PRO A 148 4.57 -11.37 17.20
C PRO A 148 3.83 -11.81 18.48
N PHE A 149 4.42 -11.61 19.66
CA PHE A 149 3.89 -12.08 20.96
C PHE A 149 3.44 -10.95 21.90
N VAL A 150 3.41 -9.69 21.43
CA VAL A 150 3.03 -8.54 22.26
C VAL A 150 1.69 -8.00 21.77
N ASP A 151 0.77 -7.71 22.70
CA ASP A 151 -0.51 -7.11 22.36
C ASP A 151 -0.35 -5.73 21.69
N ARG A 152 -1.24 -5.43 20.74
CA ARG A 152 -1.21 -4.23 19.89
C ARG A 152 -1.15 -2.92 20.69
N THR A 153 -1.93 -2.83 21.77
CA THR A 153 -2.02 -1.63 22.62
C THR A 153 -0.79 -1.44 23.51
N ARG A 154 0.01 -2.50 23.70
CA ARG A 154 1.23 -2.47 24.51
C ARG A 154 2.47 -2.13 23.69
N ASP A 155 2.42 -2.30 22.36
CA ASP A 155 3.49 -1.83 21.49
C ASP A 155 3.39 -0.31 21.28
N ARG A 156 4.15 0.42 22.10
CA ARG A 156 4.21 1.89 22.04
C ARG A 156 4.53 2.43 20.65
N LEU A 157 5.32 1.71 19.84
CA LEU A 157 5.65 2.17 18.50
C LEU A 157 4.43 2.11 17.57
N TYR A 158 3.65 1.03 17.67
CA TYR A 158 2.41 0.87 16.90
C TYR A 158 1.39 1.93 17.32
N VAL A 159 1.16 2.10 18.63
CA VAL A 159 0.18 3.07 19.14
C VAL A 159 0.56 4.51 18.79
N VAL A 160 1.81 4.91 19.03
CA VAL A 160 2.28 6.27 18.69
C VAL A 160 2.23 6.49 17.19
N GLY A 161 2.67 5.51 16.39
CA GLY A 161 2.59 5.56 14.94
C GLY A 161 1.15 5.73 14.46
N ALA A 162 0.22 4.90 14.94
CA ALA A 162 -1.17 4.92 14.53
C ALA A 162 -1.90 6.21 14.93
N ILE A 163 -1.66 6.72 16.15
CA ILE A 163 -2.21 8.00 16.60
C ILE A 163 -1.66 9.15 15.75
N LEU A 164 -0.34 9.18 15.52
CA LEU A 164 0.30 10.23 14.75
C LEU A 164 -0.17 10.25 13.29
N THR A 165 -0.21 9.10 12.62
CA THR A 165 -0.66 9.03 11.23
C THR A 165 -2.15 9.34 11.11
N THR A 166 -2.99 8.71 11.92
CA THR A 166 -4.45 8.91 11.84
C THR A 166 -4.83 10.34 12.22
N GLY A 167 -4.27 10.86 13.31
CA GLY A 167 -4.51 12.23 13.76
C GLY A 167 -3.98 13.28 12.78
N GLY A 168 -2.78 13.07 12.22
CA GLY A 168 -2.18 13.98 11.24
C GLY A 168 -3.02 14.09 9.96
N PHE A 169 -3.39 12.97 9.34
CA PHE A 169 -4.26 13.00 8.17
C PHE A 169 -5.64 13.55 8.49
N PHE A 170 -6.25 13.15 9.60
CA PHE A 170 -7.57 13.64 9.98
C PHE A 170 -7.59 15.16 10.17
N ALA A 171 -6.57 15.73 10.81
CA ALA A 171 -6.47 17.19 10.99
C ALA A 171 -6.36 17.94 9.66
N ILE A 172 -5.50 17.46 8.76
CA ILE A 172 -5.32 18.07 7.43
C ILE A 172 -6.60 17.93 6.59
N MET A 173 -7.27 16.79 6.70
CA MET A 173 -8.53 16.52 6.01
C MET A 173 -9.65 17.42 6.51
N ALA A 174 -9.77 17.62 7.83
CA ALA A 174 -10.74 18.53 8.42
C ALA A 174 -10.49 19.97 7.94
N TRP A 175 -9.23 20.40 7.86
CA TRP A 175 -8.88 21.71 7.31
C TRP A 175 -9.31 21.89 5.86
N GLN A 176 -8.98 20.93 4.99
CA GLN A 176 -9.36 20.96 3.57
C GLN A 176 -10.86 20.83 3.35
N PHE A 177 -11.58 20.17 4.26
CA PHE A 177 -13.03 20.02 4.16
C PHE A 177 -13.76 21.35 4.42
N VAL A 178 -13.23 22.17 5.33
CA VAL A 178 -13.79 23.50 5.64
C VAL A 178 -13.45 24.51 4.53
N ASN A 179 -12.21 24.50 4.04
CA ASN A 179 -11.73 25.45 3.03
C ASN A 179 -11.28 24.74 1.73
N PRO A 180 -12.19 24.13 0.94
CA PRO A 180 -11.83 23.55 -0.34
C PRO A 180 -11.65 24.64 -1.41
N PHE A 181 -10.65 24.48 -2.28
CA PHE A 181 -10.49 25.34 -3.45
C PHE A 181 -11.24 24.76 -4.65
N SER A 182 -12.33 25.41 -5.05
CA SER A 182 -13.08 25.07 -6.26
C SER A 182 -13.65 26.33 -6.90
N GLU A 183 -13.39 26.49 -8.19
CA GLU A 183 -13.86 27.62 -9.00
C GLU A 183 -14.50 27.08 -10.29
N LEU A 184 -15.78 27.38 -10.49
CA LEU A 184 -16.46 27.09 -11.74
C LEU A 184 -16.37 28.30 -12.68
N ASN A 185 -15.81 28.12 -13.87
CA ASN A 185 -15.85 29.16 -14.88
C ASN A 185 -17.22 29.17 -15.58
N HIS A 186 -18.09 30.12 -15.22
CA HIS A 186 -19.43 30.27 -15.79
C HIS A 186 -19.46 30.48 -17.31
N GLN A 187 -18.39 31.05 -17.89
CA GLN A 187 -18.33 31.30 -19.33
C GLN A 187 -17.97 30.04 -20.14
N THR A 188 -17.15 29.16 -19.57
CA THR A 188 -16.67 27.96 -20.28
C THR A 188 -17.34 26.67 -19.80
N GLY A 189 -18.05 26.69 -18.67
CA GLY A 189 -18.63 25.50 -18.04
C GLY A 189 -17.58 24.50 -17.54
N ILE A 190 -16.38 24.98 -17.17
CA ILE A 190 -15.25 24.15 -16.75
C ILE A 190 -15.02 24.34 -15.25
N CYS A 191 -15.15 23.24 -14.50
CA CYS A 191 -14.87 23.17 -13.08
C CYS A 191 -13.37 22.99 -12.82
N ARG A 192 -12.76 23.94 -12.12
CA ARG A 192 -11.39 23.86 -11.61
C ARG A 192 -11.44 23.55 -10.13
N ILE A 193 -10.77 22.47 -9.73
CA ILE A 193 -10.64 22.09 -8.32
C ILE A 193 -9.16 21.89 -8.02
N GLY A 194 -8.80 22.12 -6.78
CA GLY A 194 -7.46 21.87 -6.29
C GLY A 194 -7.42 21.84 -4.78
N ILE A 195 -6.26 21.46 -4.27
CA ILE A 195 -5.95 21.60 -2.85
C ILE A 195 -5.30 22.97 -2.66
N GLU A 196 -5.70 23.70 -1.63
CA GLU A 196 -5.06 24.96 -1.27
C GLU A 196 -3.55 24.74 -1.06
N PRO A 197 -2.65 25.57 -1.62
CA PRO A 197 -1.21 25.29 -1.62
C PRO A 197 -0.62 25.07 -0.23
N GLN A 198 -1.14 25.75 0.80
CA GLN A 198 -0.69 25.56 2.18
C GLN A 198 -1.02 24.15 2.70
N ALA A 199 -2.26 23.68 2.48
CA ALA A 199 -2.69 22.34 2.86
C ALA A 199 -2.01 21.26 1.99
N ALA A 200 -1.83 21.51 0.70
CA ALA A 200 -1.14 20.61 -0.22
C ALA A 200 0.30 20.35 0.23
N MET A 201 1.04 21.41 0.58
CA MET A 201 2.39 21.28 1.12
C MET A 201 2.42 20.46 2.41
N ALA A 202 1.46 20.66 3.31
CA ALA A 202 1.37 19.88 4.55
C ALA A 202 1.12 18.39 4.28
N VAL A 203 0.22 18.04 3.35
CA VAL A 203 -0.03 16.64 2.94
C VAL A 203 1.24 16.02 2.36
N ILE A 204 1.90 16.72 1.43
CA ILE A 204 3.10 16.22 0.75
C ILE A 204 4.23 15.96 1.75
N VAL A 205 4.48 16.90 2.66
CA VAL A 205 5.52 16.75 3.70
C VAL A 205 5.19 15.58 4.62
N LEU A 206 3.93 15.46 5.07
CA LEU A 206 3.50 14.36 5.93
C LEU A 206 3.65 12.99 5.22
N ASP A 207 3.24 12.90 3.95
CA ASP A 207 3.37 11.69 3.14
C ASP A 207 4.85 11.27 2.97
N ILE A 208 5.73 12.23 2.62
CA ILE A 208 7.16 11.94 2.46
C ILE A 208 7.79 11.52 3.79
N LEU A 209 7.46 12.21 4.88
CA LEU A 209 7.98 11.91 6.21
C LEU A 209 7.59 10.50 6.66
N ILE A 210 6.30 10.15 6.57
CA ILE A 210 5.80 8.83 6.98
C ILE A 210 6.44 7.72 6.13
N ASN A 211 6.43 7.86 4.81
CA ASN A 211 7.00 6.83 3.93
C ASN A 211 8.51 6.68 4.11
N THR A 212 9.23 7.78 4.40
CA THR A 212 10.67 7.73 4.70
C THR A 212 10.94 7.02 6.03
N ILE A 213 10.17 7.33 7.08
CA ILE A 213 10.29 6.68 8.39
C ILE A 213 9.99 5.17 8.26
N LEU A 214 8.89 4.79 7.62
CA LEU A 214 8.51 3.39 7.43
C LEU A 214 9.55 2.62 6.61
N THR A 215 10.04 3.22 5.52
CA THR A 215 11.11 2.62 4.72
C THR A 215 12.39 2.46 5.54
N GLY A 216 12.75 3.46 6.35
CA GLY A 216 13.87 3.40 7.28
C GLY A 216 13.74 2.25 8.28
N ILE A 217 12.55 2.06 8.86
CA ILE A 217 12.26 0.92 9.76
C ILE A 217 12.43 -0.41 9.03
N PHE A 218 11.88 -0.57 7.82
CA PHE A 218 12.02 -1.81 7.06
C PHE A 218 13.47 -2.12 6.67
N VAL A 219 14.24 -1.11 6.25
CA VAL A 219 15.67 -1.26 5.95
C VAL A 219 16.45 -1.62 7.21
N TRP A 220 16.16 -0.98 8.34
CA TRP A 220 16.80 -1.29 9.61
C TRP A 220 16.54 -2.74 10.05
N GLN A 221 15.31 -3.23 9.89
CA GLN A 221 14.93 -4.62 10.15
C GLN A 221 15.66 -5.61 9.22
N LEU A 222 16.05 -5.20 8.01
CA LEU A 222 16.79 -6.04 7.06
C LEU A 222 18.31 -6.09 7.32
N ARG A 223 18.90 -5.04 7.91
CA ARG A 223 20.36 -4.96 8.20
C ARG A 223 20.94 -6.18 8.95
N PRO A 224 20.35 -6.69 10.04
CA PRO A 224 20.92 -7.84 10.75
C PRO A 224 20.90 -9.13 9.92
N ALA A 225 20.00 -9.26 8.95
CA ALA A 225 19.99 -10.39 8.04
C ALA A 225 21.19 -10.35 7.08
N LEU A 226 21.50 -9.19 6.49
CA LEU A 226 22.61 -9.03 5.55
C LEU A 226 23.98 -9.07 6.25
N GLY A 227 24.09 -8.52 7.46
CA GLY A 227 25.34 -8.54 8.25
C GLY A 227 25.78 -9.94 8.71
N SER A 228 24.92 -10.95 8.62
CA SER A 228 25.29 -12.35 8.88
C SER A 228 25.92 -13.05 7.66
N ALA A 229 25.90 -12.41 6.48
CA ALA A 229 26.55 -12.88 5.26
C ALA A 229 27.89 -12.17 4.98
N ALA A 230 28.25 -11.15 5.78
CA ALA A 230 29.59 -10.60 5.74
C ALA A 230 30.54 -11.56 6.49
N PRO A 231 31.62 -12.06 5.86
CA PRO A 231 32.63 -12.82 6.57
C PRO A 231 33.20 -11.94 7.67
N LYS A 232 33.15 -12.45 8.89
CA LYS A 232 33.71 -11.82 10.08
C LYS A 232 35.22 -11.68 9.87
N MET A 233 35.68 -10.54 9.38
CA MET A 233 37.09 -10.20 9.47
C MET A 233 37.39 -10.12 10.97
N ARG A 234 38.17 -11.07 11.47
CA ARG A 234 38.76 -11.02 12.81
C ARG A 234 39.68 -9.79 12.81
N SER A 235 39.15 -8.64 13.20
CA SER A 235 39.99 -7.50 13.56
C SER A 235 40.59 -7.81 14.92
N LEU A 236 41.91 -7.93 14.90
CA LEU A 236 42.80 -7.99 16.05
C LEU A 236 42.49 -6.82 17.01
N ALA A 237 42.65 -7.10 18.30
CA ALA A 237 42.48 -6.15 19.38
C ALA A 237 43.33 -4.89 19.17
N SER A 238 42.78 -3.72 19.51
CA SER A 238 43.57 -2.72 20.21
C SER A 238 42.67 -2.02 21.23
N ASN A 239 43.17 -1.98 22.46
CA ASN A 239 42.56 -1.31 23.59
C ASN A 239 42.63 0.20 23.33
N THR A 240 41.49 0.87 23.28
CA THR A 240 41.45 2.33 23.45
C THR A 240 40.23 2.66 24.28
N THR A 241 40.49 3.01 25.54
CA THR A 241 39.53 3.62 26.46
C THR A 241 39.24 5.03 25.96
N CYS A 242 38.06 5.22 25.38
CA CYS A 242 37.54 6.53 25.01
C CYS A 242 36.49 6.94 26.05
N VAL A 243 36.73 8.07 26.70
CA VAL A 243 35.81 8.75 27.63
C VAL A 243 34.51 9.08 26.89
N GLU A 244 33.38 8.61 27.43
CA GLU A 244 32.05 8.76 26.84
C GLU A 244 31.40 10.05 27.35
N SER A 245 31.25 11.05 26.47
CA SER A 245 30.44 12.25 26.75
C SER A 245 28.95 11.93 26.60
N ASP A 246 28.19 12.24 27.63
CA ASP A 246 26.73 12.11 27.71
C ASP A 246 26.00 12.82 26.56
N SER A 247 25.26 12.05 25.77
CA SER A 247 24.31 12.54 24.76
C SER A 247 23.09 11.59 24.73
N PRO A 248 21.85 12.08 24.53
CA PRO A 248 20.59 11.37 24.86
C PRO A 248 20.19 10.26 23.86
N SER A 249 21.17 9.58 23.26
CA SER A 249 21.00 8.52 22.26
C SER A 249 20.96 7.10 22.85
N HIS A 250 21.18 6.97 24.17
CA HIS A 250 21.26 5.66 24.86
C HIS A 250 19.92 4.89 24.87
N GLY A 251 18.79 5.61 24.97
CA GLY A 251 17.45 5.02 24.97
C GLY A 251 17.07 4.35 23.64
N LEU A 252 17.44 4.96 22.52
CA LEU A 252 17.21 4.38 21.19
C LEU A 252 18.09 3.15 20.96
N ARG A 253 19.35 3.19 21.40
CA ARG A 253 20.34 2.11 21.22
C ARG A 253 20.02 0.86 22.05
N GLN A 254 19.58 1.03 23.29
CA GLN A 254 19.16 -0.07 24.17
C GLN A 254 17.83 -0.69 23.70
N TRP A 255 16.89 0.13 23.24
CA TRP A 255 15.64 -0.32 22.61
C TRP A 255 15.91 -1.13 21.33
N MET A 256 16.82 -0.64 20.47
CA MET A 256 17.27 -1.33 19.26
C MET A 256 17.91 -2.71 19.53
N GLY A 257 18.62 -2.86 20.66
CA GLY A 257 19.22 -4.13 21.08
C GLY A 257 18.19 -5.21 21.42
N LYS A 258 17.07 -4.82 22.07
CA LYS A 258 16.00 -5.74 22.47
C LYS A 258 15.23 -6.28 21.27
N THR A 259 15.00 -5.44 20.25
CA THR A 259 14.37 -5.84 18.98
C THR A 259 15.23 -6.81 18.17
N ARG A 260 16.56 -6.62 18.19
CA ARG A 260 17.51 -7.49 17.49
C ARG A 260 17.53 -8.92 18.02
N HIS A 261 17.36 -9.11 19.33
CA HIS A 261 17.33 -10.44 19.95
C HIS A 261 16.05 -11.21 19.59
N SER A 262 14.88 -10.54 19.57
CA SER A 262 13.59 -11.14 19.20
C SER A 262 13.53 -11.62 17.76
N MET A 263 14.29 -11.01 16.84
CA MET A 263 14.32 -11.40 15.43
C MET A 263 15.15 -12.66 15.16
N ARG A 264 16.00 -13.09 16.10
CA ARG A 264 17.03 -14.12 15.88
C ARG A 264 16.50 -15.56 15.99
N THR A 265 15.26 -15.75 16.45
CA THR A 265 14.71 -17.05 16.88
C THR A 265 13.81 -17.76 15.86
N SER A 266 13.53 -17.16 14.69
CA SER A 266 12.60 -17.73 13.70
C SER A 266 13.32 -18.03 12.37
N SER A 267 12.83 -19.06 11.65
CA SER A 267 13.46 -19.66 10.46
C SER A 267 13.96 -18.59 9.49
N ARG A 268 15.28 -18.49 9.35
CA ARG A 268 15.97 -17.31 8.80
C ARG A 268 15.61 -17.02 7.34
N SER A 269 15.22 -18.01 6.54
CA SER A 269 14.94 -17.82 5.11
C SER A 269 13.58 -17.19 4.84
N ASP A 270 12.54 -17.66 5.51
CA ASP A 270 11.16 -17.24 5.21
C ASP A 270 10.88 -15.82 5.72
N LEU A 271 11.45 -15.47 6.88
CA LEU A 271 11.42 -14.11 7.38
C LEU A 271 12.19 -13.12 6.49
N ARG A 272 13.36 -13.52 5.95
CA ARG A 272 14.14 -12.67 5.03
C ARG A 272 13.35 -12.36 3.77
N VAL A 273 12.71 -13.37 3.20
CA VAL A 273 11.89 -13.23 1.99
C VAL A 273 10.71 -12.29 2.26
N MET A 274 10.07 -12.40 3.42
CA MET A 274 8.99 -11.48 3.84
C MET A 274 9.49 -10.03 4.03
N LEU A 275 10.64 -9.85 4.69
CA LEU A 275 11.24 -8.54 4.95
C LEU A 275 11.66 -7.83 3.67
N VAL A 276 12.40 -8.50 2.78
CA VAL A 276 12.81 -7.95 1.48
C VAL A 276 11.57 -7.51 0.70
N ARG A 277 10.50 -8.31 0.75
CA ARG A 277 9.25 -7.96 0.08
C ARG A 277 8.62 -6.68 0.64
N ASN A 278 8.62 -6.51 1.96
CA ASN A 278 8.12 -5.30 2.60
C ASN A 278 8.98 -4.07 2.25
N VAL A 279 10.31 -4.22 2.20
CA VAL A 279 11.23 -3.14 1.78
C VAL A 279 10.95 -2.74 0.34
N VAL A 280 10.86 -3.71 -0.57
CA VAL A 280 10.59 -3.45 -1.99
C VAL A 280 9.20 -2.83 -2.19
N GLY A 281 8.18 -3.32 -1.49
CA GLY A 281 6.83 -2.75 -1.53
C GLY A 281 6.80 -1.31 -1.00
N SER A 282 7.40 -1.05 0.15
CA SER A 282 7.51 0.30 0.73
C SER A 282 8.27 1.26 -0.18
N GLY A 283 9.36 0.81 -0.79
CA GLY A 283 10.13 1.61 -1.76
C GLY A 283 9.32 1.93 -3.01
N PHE A 284 8.54 0.97 -3.53
CA PHE A 284 7.64 1.21 -4.65
C PHE A 284 6.51 2.19 -4.30
N MET A 285 5.92 2.08 -3.10
CA MET A 285 4.93 3.06 -2.61
C MET A 285 5.51 4.46 -2.55
N LEU A 286 6.70 4.61 -1.96
CA LEU A 286 7.38 5.89 -1.87
C LEU A 286 7.63 6.49 -3.27
N MET A 287 8.07 5.68 -4.22
CA MET A 287 8.28 6.12 -5.61
C MET A 287 6.97 6.60 -6.24
N VAL A 288 5.90 5.83 -6.14
CA VAL A 288 4.58 6.18 -6.69
C VAL A 288 4.10 7.51 -6.11
N THR A 289 4.13 7.67 -4.78
CA THR A 289 3.68 8.89 -4.12
C THR A 289 4.56 10.09 -4.46
N VAL A 290 5.90 9.93 -4.54
CA VAL A 290 6.80 11.02 -4.96
C VAL A 290 6.53 11.44 -6.40
N CYS A 291 6.33 10.49 -7.32
CA CYS A 291 5.98 10.80 -8.70
C CYS A 291 4.63 11.53 -8.77
N ASN A 292 3.61 11.05 -8.04
CA ASN A 292 2.30 11.70 -8.00
C ASN A 292 2.39 13.14 -7.46
N ASN A 293 3.11 13.36 -6.36
CA ASN A 293 3.32 14.68 -5.78
C ASN A 293 4.12 15.60 -6.70
N SER A 294 5.12 15.06 -7.42
CA SER A 294 5.93 15.82 -8.36
C SER A 294 5.10 16.31 -9.55
N LEU A 295 4.19 15.47 -10.08
CA LEU A 295 3.26 15.86 -11.14
C LEU A 295 2.33 16.97 -10.67
N PHE A 296 1.78 16.84 -9.45
CA PHE A 296 0.90 17.86 -8.86
C PHE A 296 1.58 19.23 -8.76
N LEU A 297 2.87 19.27 -8.39
CA LEU A 297 3.63 20.51 -8.24
C LEU A 297 4.12 21.11 -9.56
N SER A 298 4.48 20.28 -10.53
CA SER A 298 5.10 20.76 -11.78
C SER A 298 4.09 21.11 -12.87
N TRP A 299 2.86 20.60 -12.83
CA TRP A 299 1.90 20.74 -13.93
C TRP A 299 0.82 21.76 -13.60
N ALA A 300 0.81 22.90 -14.31
CA ALA A 300 -0.27 23.88 -14.22
C ALA A 300 -1.66 23.29 -14.60
N PHE A 301 -1.67 22.22 -15.41
CA PHE A 301 -2.87 21.46 -15.78
C PHE A 301 -3.47 20.64 -14.63
N ALA A 302 -2.74 20.43 -13.52
CA ALA A 302 -3.24 19.75 -12.32
C ALA A 302 -4.48 20.42 -11.71
N LYS A 303 -4.71 21.71 -12.01
CA LYS A 303 -5.88 22.48 -11.56
C LYS A 303 -7.19 22.09 -12.27
N MET A 304 -7.13 21.23 -13.29
CA MET A 304 -8.33 20.71 -13.95
C MET A 304 -8.93 19.57 -13.11
N SER A 305 -10.25 19.59 -12.90
CA SER A 305 -10.93 18.62 -12.03
C SER A 305 -10.75 17.17 -12.43
N HIS A 306 -10.87 16.87 -13.72
CA HIS A 306 -10.63 15.52 -14.23
C HIS A 306 -9.19 15.02 -13.97
N ALA A 307 -8.21 15.92 -14.09
CA ALA A 307 -6.80 15.57 -13.85
C ALA A 307 -6.54 15.32 -12.35
N CYS A 308 -7.03 16.20 -11.48
CA CYS A 308 -6.89 16.06 -10.02
C CYS A 308 -7.52 14.73 -9.54
N LEU A 309 -8.76 14.45 -9.94
CA LEU A 309 -9.45 13.21 -9.58
C LEU A 309 -8.70 11.97 -10.08
N LEU A 310 -8.20 12.00 -11.32
CA LEU A 310 -7.48 10.87 -11.91
C LEU A 310 -6.12 10.62 -11.24
N MET A 311 -5.38 11.69 -10.90
CA MET A 311 -4.11 11.58 -10.17
C MET A 311 -4.32 10.98 -8.79
N CYS A 312 -5.30 11.51 -8.04
CA CYS A 312 -5.69 10.94 -6.74
C CYS A 312 -6.07 9.47 -6.91
N LEU A 313 -6.97 9.14 -7.84
CA LEU A 313 -7.42 7.75 -8.07
C LEU A 313 -6.24 6.83 -8.41
N THR A 314 -5.29 7.30 -9.22
CA THR A 314 -4.11 6.53 -9.60
C THR A 314 -3.24 6.19 -8.40
N ASP A 315 -2.95 7.16 -7.52
CA ASP A 315 -2.12 6.95 -6.34
C ASP A 315 -2.72 5.89 -5.41
N ILE A 316 -4.03 5.97 -5.13
CA ILE A 316 -4.70 5.01 -4.24
C ILE A 316 -4.97 3.65 -4.89
N CYS A 317 -5.27 3.59 -6.18
CA CYS A 317 -5.31 2.33 -6.93
C CYS A 317 -3.96 1.61 -6.89
N LEU A 318 -2.86 2.32 -7.14
CA LEU A 318 -1.52 1.73 -7.07
C LEU A 318 -1.17 1.31 -5.64
N GLY A 319 -1.54 2.13 -4.65
CA GLY A 319 -1.45 1.80 -3.24
C GLY A 319 -2.14 0.47 -2.92
N MET A 320 -3.38 0.31 -3.35
CA MET A 320 -4.16 -0.92 -3.19
C MET A 320 -3.50 -2.13 -3.83
N LEU A 321 -2.98 -2.00 -5.05
CA LEU A 321 -2.33 -3.12 -5.74
C LEU A 321 -1.05 -3.56 -5.02
N VAL A 322 -0.31 -2.61 -4.45
CA VAL A 322 0.88 -2.91 -3.67
C VAL A 322 0.53 -3.54 -2.33
N THR A 323 -0.48 -3.03 -1.61
CA THR A 323 -0.91 -3.65 -0.34
C THR A 323 -1.43 -5.06 -0.57
N GLN A 324 -2.22 -5.28 -1.63
CA GLN A 324 -2.65 -6.61 -2.06
C GLN A 324 -1.46 -7.52 -2.36
N TRP A 325 -0.48 -7.04 -3.14
CA TRP A 325 0.73 -7.80 -3.41
C TRP A 325 1.48 -8.17 -2.13
N LEU A 326 1.62 -7.23 -1.19
CA LEU A 326 2.21 -7.41 0.14
C LEU A 326 1.43 -8.38 1.05
N THR A 327 0.17 -8.72 0.74
CA THR A 327 -0.58 -9.73 1.49
C THR A 327 -0.54 -11.14 0.90
N MET A 328 -0.48 -11.31 -0.42
CA MET A 328 -0.71 -12.61 -1.09
C MET A 328 0.20 -13.78 -0.69
N ARG A 329 1.41 -13.57 -0.13
CA ARG A 329 2.35 -14.66 0.25
C ARG A 329 2.32 -15.02 1.73
N SER A 330 1.61 -14.26 2.57
CA SER A 330 1.50 -14.57 4.00
C SER A 330 0.66 -15.82 4.30
N ALA A 331 0.11 -16.45 3.25
CA ALA A 331 -0.89 -17.52 3.30
C ALA A 331 -0.61 -18.62 2.25
N GLU A 332 0.66 -18.84 1.88
CA GLU A 332 1.03 -20.12 1.27
C GLU A 332 0.98 -21.16 2.41
N PRO A 333 0.23 -22.27 2.28
CA PRO A 333 0.29 -23.34 3.25
C PRO A 333 1.72 -23.82 3.35
N GLU A 334 2.20 -23.96 4.59
CA GLU A 334 3.40 -24.71 4.90
C GLU A 334 3.24 -26.11 4.32
N VAL A 335 3.71 -26.30 3.09
CA VAL A 335 3.95 -27.63 2.54
C VAL A 335 4.94 -28.22 3.52
N ILE A 336 4.47 -29.17 4.32
CA ILE A 336 5.24 -29.95 5.28
C ILE A 336 6.51 -30.41 4.54
N ARG A 337 7.62 -29.69 4.74
CA ARG A 337 8.93 -30.25 4.41
C ARG A 337 9.14 -31.30 5.49
N PRO A 338 9.33 -32.58 5.14
CA PRO A 338 9.72 -33.56 6.13
C PRO A 338 11.08 -33.10 6.68
N SER A 339 11.06 -32.57 7.90
CA SER A 339 12.26 -32.32 8.68
C SER A 339 13.03 -33.64 8.72
N GLN A 340 14.30 -33.58 8.32
CA GLN A 340 15.20 -34.72 8.47
C GLN A 340 15.20 -35.16 9.93
N VAL A 341 14.64 -36.36 10.16
CA VAL A 341 14.81 -37.09 11.40
C VAL A 341 16.30 -37.45 11.46
N SER A 342 17.05 -36.70 12.26
CA SER A 342 18.38 -37.09 12.70
C SER A 342 18.23 -38.36 13.54
N VAL A 343 18.48 -39.52 12.92
CA VAL A 343 18.68 -40.79 13.60
C VAL A 343 19.99 -40.67 14.37
N SER A 344 19.90 -40.28 15.65
CA SER A 344 20.97 -40.51 16.61
C SER A 344 20.80 -41.94 17.10
N GLY A 345 21.68 -42.83 16.63
CA GLY A 345 21.76 -44.19 17.14
C GLY A 345 22.26 -44.15 18.58
N GLU A 346 21.50 -44.77 19.48
CA GLU A 346 22.05 -45.24 20.75
C GLU A 346 21.50 -46.64 21.03
N ARG A 347 22.46 -47.55 21.23
CA ARG A 347 22.33 -48.98 21.44
C ARG A 347 22.32 -49.21 22.95
N THR A 348 21.24 -49.79 23.50
CA THR A 348 21.34 -50.62 24.69
C THR A 348 20.20 -51.66 24.74
N ASP A 349 20.61 -52.92 24.88
CA ASP A 349 19.79 -54.11 25.01
C ASP A 349 18.93 -54.11 26.29
N SER A 350 17.71 -54.67 26.21
CA SER A 350 17.20 -55.76 27.09
C SER A 350 15.67 -55.93 26.98
N MET A 351 15.27 -56.92 26.18
CA MET A 351 14.37 -58.04 26.53
C MET A 351 13.20 -57.76 27.51
N LEU A 352 11.97 -57.62 27.00
CA LEU A 352 10.81 -58.36 27.51
C LEU A 352 9.61 -58.33 26.54
N LEU A 353 9.15 -59.54 26.22
CA LEU A 353 7.98 -59.92 25.45
C LEU A 353 6.68 -59.34 26.05
N VAL A 354 5.78 -58.78 25.24
CA VAL A 354 4.36 -59.19 25.18
C VAL A 354 3.78 -58.83 23.81
N ASN A 355 3.07 -59.82 23.28
CA ASN A 355 2.38 -59.98 22.02
C ASN A 355 1.03 -59.22 22.02
N GLU A 356 0.65 -58.51 20.94
CA GLU A 356 -0.68 -58.60 20.32
C GLU A 356 -0.82 -57.79 19.01
N LYS A 357 -1.76 -58.24 18.17
CA LYS A 357 -1.92 -58.14 16.71
C LYS A 357 -2.41 -56.78 16.13
N PRO A 358 -2.32 -56.58 14.79
CA PRO A 358 -2.69 -55.34 14.10
C PRO A 358 -4.20 -55.29 13.72
N VAL A 359 -4.82 -54.11 13.80
CA VAL A 359 -6.20 -53.87 13.34
C VAL A 359 -6.24 -53.00 12.09
N HIS A 360 -7.18 -53.38 11.23
CA HIS A 360 -7.37 -53.12 9.82
C HIS A 360 -7.73 -51.68 9.40
N ILE A 361 -7.33 -51.38 8.16
CA ILE A 361 -7.80 -50.34 7.24
C ILE A 361 -9.28 -50.55 6.86
N SER A 362 -10.08 -49.47 6.78
CA SER A 362 -11.16 -49.25 5.78
C SER A 362 -11.66 -47.79 5.85
N ARG A 363 -11.29 -46.92 4.89
CA ARG A 363 -12.13 -46.46 3.75
C ARG A 363 -13.64 -46.57 3.97
N VAL A 364 -14.33 -45.42 4.01
CA VAL A 364 -15.76 -45.31 3.70
C VAL A 364 -15.91 -44.30 2.57
N VAL A 365 -16.45 -44.80 1.46
CA VAL A 365 -16.81 -44.12 0.21
C VAL A 365 -18.32 -43.88 0.23
N ASP A 366 -18.71 -42.74 -0.33
CA ASP A 366 -20.08 -42.32 -0.65
C ASP A 366 -20.91 -43.41 -1.36
N GLN A 367 -22.18 -43.54 -0.97
CA GLN A 367 -23.21 -43.80 -1.97
C GLN A 367 -24.61 -43.40 -1.51
N ALA A 368 -25.17 -42.44 -2.25
CA ALA A 368 -26.58 -42.14 -2.33
C ALA A 368 -27.38 -43.34 -2.87
N ARG A 369 -28.56 -43.60 -2.31
CA ARG A 369 -29.66 -44.15 -3.10
C ARG A 369 -31.03 -43.79 -2.52
N PHE A 370 -31.78 -43.08 -3.35
CA PHE A 370 -33.21 -42.78 -3.27
C PHE A 370 -34.03 -44.09 -3.35
N ASN A 371 -35.08 -44.20 -2.54
CA ASN A 371 -36.01 -45.33 -2.48
C ASN A 371 -37.39 -44.89 -3.02
N PRO A 372 -38.03 -45.62 -3.94
CA PRO A 372 -39.44 -45.46 -4.25
C PRO A 372 -40.28 -46.53 -3.54
N ARG A 373 -41.28 -46.11 -2.77
CA ARG A 373 -42.56 -46.80 -2.61
C ARG A 373 -43.58 -45.85 -2.00
#